data_AF-A0A251YGA8-F1
#
_entry.id   AF-A0A251YGA8-F1
#
_cell.length_a   1.000
_cell.length_b   1.000
_cell.length_c   1.000
_cell.angle_alpha   90.00
_cell.angle_beta   90.00
_cell.angle_gamma   90.00
#
_symmetry.space_group_name_H-M   'P 1'
#
loop_
_entity.id
_entity.type
_entity.pdbx_description
1 polymer ?
#
loop_
_entity_poly.entity_id
_entity_poly.type
_entity_poly.pdbx_seq_one_letter_code
_entity_poly.pdbx_strand_id
1 'polypeptide(L)'
;MPAGPERHIRRRSMTRLDVELIVAVAWNDEGARRGLLPLAWHIGEGEYLHFLGDADGYAVERRQEIVEAWIADIGLADDVQLLSDPLRRRGQDMVWSGDVGGIGVEFHYPDASPPAPEPGARSV
;
A
#
# COMPACT_ATOMS: atom_id res chain seq x y z
N MET A 1 4.65 -48.04 -32.61
CA MET A 1 5.20 -46.97 -31.74
C MET A 1 4.03 -46.32 -31.02
N PRO A 2 3.82 -46.53 -29.70
CA PRO A 2 2.79 -45.79 -29.00
C PRO A 2 3.31 -44.39 -28.65
N ALA A 3 2.48 -43.38 -28.90
CA ALA A 3 2.76 -41.98 -28.55
C ALA A 3 2.92 -41.86 -27.03
N GLY A 4 4.02 -41.24 -26.59
CA GLY A 4 4.27 -40.95 -25.18
C GLY A 4 3.21 -39.99 -24.63
N PRO A 5 2.97 -40.00 -23.30
CA PRO A 5 1.94 -39.18 -22.70
C PRO A 5 2.21 -37.70 -22.96
N GLU A 6 1.27 -37.04 -23.65
CA GLU A 6 1.27 -35.60 -23.82
C GLU A 6 1.26 -34.95 -22.43
N ARG A 7 2.40 -34.41 -22.02
CA ARG A 7 2.48 -33.55 -20.84
C ARG A 7 1.75 -32.27 -21.18
N HIS A 8 0.45 -32.24 -20.98
CA HIS A 8 -0.30 -30.99 -20.97
C HIS A 8 0.25 -30.14 -19.83
N ILE A 9 1.08 -29.15 -20.17
CA ILE A 9 1.45 -28.08 -19.24
C ILE A 9 0.15 -27.34 -18.95
N ARG A 10 -0.53 -27.71 -17.86
CA ARG A 10 -1.73 -27.00 -17.40
C ARG A 10 -1.31 -25.56 -17.14
N ARG A 11 -1.87 -24.61 -17.87
CA ARG A 11 -1.71 -23.19 -17.54
C ARG A 11 -2.23 -23.00 -16.12
N ARG A 12 -1.36 -22.61 -15.19
CA ARG A 12 -1.76 -22.20 -13.86
C ARG A 12 -2.51 -20.88 -14.01
N SER A 13 -3.70 -20.80 -13.43
CA SER A 13 -4.43 -19.52 -13.33
C SER A 13 -3.69 -18.58 -12.39
N MET A 14 -3.61 -17.31 -12.77
CA MET A 14 -3.02 -16.26 -11.94
C MET A 14 -3.86 -16.09 -10.66
N THR A 15 -3.22 -16.20 -9.51
CA THR A 15 -3.85 -16.00 -8.21
C THR A 15 -3.77 -14.54 -7.78
N ARG A 16 -4.58 -14.12 -6.81
CA ARG A 16 -4.47 -12.78 -6.20
C ARG A 16 -3.05 -12.49 -5.71
N LEU A 17 -2.43 -13.47 -5.05
CA LEU A 17 -1.05 -13.37 -4.56
C LEU A 17 -0.05 -13.17 -5.70
N ASP A 18 -0.26 -13.81 -6.86
CA ASP A 18 0.60 -13.61 -8.03
C ASP A 18 0.48 -12.15 -8.54
N VAL A 19 -0.71 -11.55 -8.51
CA VAL A 19 -0.92 -10.14 -8.88
C VAL A 19 -0.27 -9.19 -7.87
N GLU A 20 -0.51 -9.41 -6.57
CA GLU A 20 0.11 -8.63 -5.49
C GLU A 20 1.64 -8.66 -5.59
N LEU A 21 2.23 -9.83 -5.89
CA LEU A 21 3.66 -9.95 -6.08
C LEU A 21 4.17 -9.15 -7.30
N ILE A 22 3.49 -9.24 -8.44
CA ILE A 22 3.88 -8.51 -9.65
C ILE A 22 3.83 -6.99 -9.40
N VAL A 23 2.76 -6.53 -8.73
CA VAL A 23 2.57 -5.14 -8.35
C VAL A 23 3.67 -4.71 -7.38
N ALA A 24 3.91 -5.47 -6.31
CA ALA A 24 4.96 -5.16 -5.34
C ALA A 24 6.34 -4.99 -5.99
N VAL A 25 6.67 -5.88 -6.94
CA VAL A 25 7.93 -5.79 -7.71
C VAL A 25 7.95 -4.52 -8.57
N ALA A 26 6.89 -4.27 -9.34
CA ALA A 26 6.84 -3.13 -10.26
C ALA A 26 6.88 -1.78 -9.52
N TRP A 27 6.08 -1.62 -8.47
CA TRP A 27 6.05 -0.40 -7.67
C TRP A 27 7.37 -0.18 -6.95
N ASN A 28 7.93 -1.19 -6.27
CA ASN A 28 9.19 -1.01 -5.56
C ASN A 28 10.38 -0.79 -6.49
N ASP A 29 10.39 -1.34 -7.71
CA ASP A 29 11.40 -1.02 -8.73
C ASP A 29 11.29 0.45 -9.18
N GLU A 30 10.07 0.94 -9.42
CA GLU A 30 9.82 2.35 -9.72
C GLU A 30 10.28 3.25 -8.56
N GLY A 31 9.89 2.92 -7.34
CA GLY A 31 10.28 3.68 -6.15
C GLY A 31 11.80 3.69 -5.95
N ALA A 32 12.47 2.55 -6.17
CA ALA A 32 13.93 2.48 -6.10
C ALA A 32 14.61 3.39 -7.12
N ARG A 33 14.06 3.51 -8.34
CA ARG A 33 14.57 4.45 -9.37
C ARG A 33 14.44 5.91 -8.94
N ARG A 34 13.57 6.22 -7.96
CA ARG A 34 13.39 7.56 -7.38
C ARG A 34 14.02 7.73 -5.98
N GLY A 35 14.65 6.68 -5.45
CA GLY A 35 15.31 6.70 -4.14
C GLY A 35 14.39 6.39 -2.96
N LEU A 36 13.20 5.85 -3.21
CA LEU A 36 12.25 5.45 -2.17
C LEU A 36 12.62 4.08 -1.56
N LEU A 37 12.31 3.92 -0.28
CA LEU A 37 12.44 2.63 0.41
C LEU A 37 11.25 1.72 0.06
N PRO A 38 11.44 0.40 -0.11
CA PRO A 38 10.37 -0.49 -0.54
C PRO A 38 9.22 -0.58 0.49
N LEU A 39 7.98 -0.67 0.01
CA LEU A 39 6.80 -0.96 0.84
C LEU A 39 6.31 -2.39 0.63
N ALA A 40 5.55 -2.89 1.60
CA ALA A 40 4.70 -4.06 1.39
C ALA A 40 3.45 -3.62 0.62
N TRP A 41 3.17 -4.27 -0.50
CA TRP A 41 2.03 -3.92 -1.35
C TRP A 41 0.97 -5.01 -1.33
N HIS A 42 -0.28 -4.59 -1.16
CA HIS A 42 -1.43 -5.48 -1.12
C HIS A 42 -2.54 -4.94 -2.02
N ILE A 43 -3.38 -5.82 -2.56
CA ILE A 43 -4.68 -5.39 -3.08
C ILE A 43 -5.58 -5.35 -1.85
N GLY A 44 -6.37 -4.30 -1.63
CA GLY A 44 -7.33 -4.31 -0.52
C GLY A 44 -8.70 -4.87 -0.92
N GLU A 45 -9.73 -4.58 -0.13
CA GLU A 45 -11.12 -5.02 -0.37
C GLU A 45 -12.04 -3.84 -0.80
N GLY A 46 -12.73 -3.97 -1.93
CA GLY A 46 -13.54 -2.89 -2.50
C GLY A 46 -14.00 -3.14 -3.94
N GLU A 47 -14.96 -2.34 -4.41
CA GLU A 47 -15.56 -2.42 -5.75
C GLU A 47 -14.57 -2.09 -6.90
N TYR A 48 -13.42 -1.49 -6.57
CA TYR A 48 -12.39 -1.10 -7.53
C TYR A 48 -11.02 -1.65 -7.11
N LEU A 49 -10.13 -1.85 -8.10
CA LEU A 49 -8.76 -2.25 -7.84
C LEU A 49 -8.06 -1.12 -7.07
N HIS A 50 -7.67 -1.42 -5.83
CA HIS A 50 -6.91 -0.48 -5.01
C HIS A 50 -5.72 -1.17 -4.37
N PHE A 51 -4.60 -0.46 -4.38
CA PHE A 51 -3.35 -0.93 -3.84
C PHE A 51 -3.05 -0.24 -2.52
N LEU A 52 -2.63 -1.05 -1.56
CA LEU A 52 -2.25 -0.65 -0.21
C LEU A 52 -0.74 -0.73 -0.10
N GLY A 53 -0.08 0.37 0.23
CA GLY A 53 1.34 0.43 0.55
C GLY A 53 1.56 0.55 2.06
N ASP A 54 2.32 -0.38 2.64
CA ASP A 54 2.51 -0.51 4.09
C ASP A 54 3.99 -0.52 4.49
N ALA A 55 4.31 0.20 5.57
CA ALA A 55 5.65 0.39 6.11
C ALA A 55 5.93 -0.41 7.40
N ASP A 56 5.12 -1.40 7.76
CA ASP A 56 5.20 -2.15 9.01
C ASP A 56 6.49 -2.96 9.17
N GLY A 57 7.18 -3.25 8.05
CA GLY A 57 8.52 -3.82 8.06
C GLY A 57 9.60 -2.89 8.64
N TYR A 58 9.29 -1.61 8.85
CA TYR A 58 10.20 -0.61 9.42
C TYR A 58 9.90 -0.30 10.88
N ALA A 59 10.89 0.28 11.57
CA ALA A 59 10.72 0.84 12.91
C ALA A 59 9.63 1.93 12.89
N VAL A 60 8.78 1.95 13.93
CA VAL A 60 7.57 2.80 14.01
C VAL A 60 7.90 4.27 13.74
N GLU A 61 9.03 4.76 14.25
CA GLU A 61 9.47 6.15 14.15
C GLU A 61 9.83 6.56 12.72
N ARG A 62 10.07 5.59 11.83
CA ARG A 62 10.44 5.83 10.42
C ARG A 62 9.27 5.65 9.45
N ARG A 63 8.16 5.03 9.88
CA ARG A 63 7.05 4.65 8.99
C ARG A 63 6.40 5.87 8.35
N GLN A 64 6.18 6.93 9.12
CA GLN A 64 5.61 8.18 8.63
C GLN A 64 6.48 8.79 7.53
N GLU A 65 7.78 8.99 7.79
CA GLU A 65 8.72 9.57 6.81
C GLU A 65 8.74 8.77 5.50
N ILE A 66 8.75 7.43 5.60
CA ILE A 66 8.78 6.54 4.44
C ILE A 66 7.49 6.68 3.63
N VAL A 67 6.34 6.65 4.29
CA VAL A 67 5.04 6.76 3.61
C VAL A 67 4.85 8.15 3.01
N GLU A 68 5.23 9.21 3.72
CA GLU A 68 5.17 10.59 3.19
C GLU A 68 6.09 10.77 1.97
N ALA A 69 7.26 10.14 1.95
CA ALA A 69 8.13 10.15 0.77
C ALA A 69 7.44 9.49 -0.44
N TRP A 70 6.76 8.35 -0.23
CA TRP A 70 5.95 7.70 -1.27
C TRP A 70 4.78 8.57 -1.73
N ILE A 71 4.04 9.18 -0.80
CA ILE A 71 2.94 10.08 -1.12
C ILE A 71 3.44 11.29 -1.91
N ALA A 72 4.60 11.87 -1.56
CA ALA A 72 5.16 13.00 -2.29
C ALA A 72 5.55 12.61 -3.72
N ASP A 73 6.21 11.46 -3.90
CA ASP A 73 6.71 11.04 -5.21
C ASP A 73 5.62 10.43 -6.12
N ILE A 74 4.60 9.79 -5.54
CA ILE A 74 3.41 9.33 -6.25
C ILE A 74 2.44 10.50 -6.48
N GLY A 75 2.33 11.40 -5.51
CA GLY A 75 1.52 12.63 -5.57
C GLY A 75 2.08 13.74 -6.45
N LEU A 76 3.33 13.58 -6.93
CA LEU A 76 3.90 14.34 -8.05
C LEU A 76 3.53 13.75 -9.42
N ALA A 77 2.71 12.70 -9.49
CA ALA A 77 1.98 12.38 -10.71
C ALA A 77 0.87 13.45 -10.87
N ASP A 78 0.93 14.23 -11.94
CA ASP A 78 0.08 15.41 -12.23
C ASP A 78 -1.46 15.20 -12.22
N ASP A 79 -1.95 14.02 -11.82
CA ASP A 79 -3.34 13.54 -12.00
C ASP A 79 -3.98 12.94 -10.72
N VAL A 80 -3.52 13.29 -9.51
CA VAL A 80 -4.18 12.81 -8.29
C VAL A 80 -5.53 13.49 -8.08
N GLN A 81 -6.62 12.73 -8.28
CA GLN A 81 -7.95 13.14 -7.85
C GLN A 81 -8.19 12.68 -6.41
N LEU A 82 -8.31 13.65 -5.51
CA LEU A 82 -8.65 13.41 -4.12
C LEU A 82 -10.12 12.99 -4.00
N LEU A 83 -10.37 11.74 -3.59
CA LEU A 83 -11.72 11.22 -3.37
C LEU A 83 -12.34 11.72 -2.04
N SER A 84 -11.50 12.23 -1.11
CA SER A 84 -11.85 12.83 0.19
C SER A 84 -10.70 13.72 0.71
N ASP A 85 -10.81 14.26 1.93
CA ASP A 85 -9.63 14.80 2.65
C ASP A 85 -8.56 13.70 2.66
N PRO A 86 -7.40 13.91 2.01
CA PRO A 86 -6.50 12.83 1.65
C PRO A 86 -6.04 12.05 2.87
N LEU A 87 -5.83 12.76 3.98
CA LEU A 87 -5.25 12.23 5.19
C LEU A 87 -6.30 12.16 6.30
N ARG A 88 -6.77 10.94 6.62
CA ARG A 88 -7.78 10.69 7.64
C ARG A 88 -7.25 9.75 8.71
N ARG A 89 -7.64 9.98 9.97
CA ARG A 89 -7.35 9.07 11.07
C ARG A 89 -8.34 7.91 11.08
N ARG A 90 -7.86 6.67 11.00
CA ARG A 90 -8.64 5.43 11.16
C ARG A 90 -8.13 4.68 12.38
N GLY A 91 -8.74 4.95 13.54
CA GLY A 91 -8.28 4.37 14.81
C GLY A 91 -6.94 4.96 15.25
N GLN A 92 -5.90 4.11 15.31
CA GLN A 92 -4.53 4.51 15.65
C GLN A 92 -3.68 4.84 14.42
N ASP A 93 -4.22 4.67 13.21
CA ASP A 93 -3.47 4.87 11.97
C ASP A 93 -3.91 6.14 11.25
N MET A 94 -2.96 6.77 10.58
CA MET A 94 -3.18 7.76 9.54
C MET A 94 -3.28 7.04 8.20
N VAL A 95 -4.36 7.33 7.47
CA VAL A 95 -4.68 6.74 6.18
C VAL A 95 -4.68 7.84 5.14
N TRP A 96 -3.79 7.71 4.16
CA TRP A 96 -3.87 8.51 2.94
C TRP A 96 -4.63 7.75 1.85
N SER A 97 -5.53 8.39 1.11
CA SER A 97 -6.18 7.78 -0.05
C SER A 97 -6.23 8.74 -1.25
N GLY A 98 -5.96 8.23 -2.46
CA GLY A 98 -6.06 8.99 -3.71
C GLY A 98 -6.32 8.10 -4.93
N ASP A 99 -6.64 8.71 -6.08
CA ASP A 99 -6.70 8.04 -7.37
C ASP A 99 -5.46 8.41 -8.21
N VAL A 100 -4.85 7.43 -8.86
CA VAL A 100 -3.73 7.62 -9.80
C VAL A 100 -4.10 6.95 -11.13
N GLY A 101 -4.57 7.75 -12.09
CA GLY A 101 -4.90 7.25 -13.43
C GLY A 101 -6.06 6.24 -13.44
N GLY A 102 -7.06 6.40 -12.57
CA GLY A 102 -8.19 5.49 -12.42
C GLY A 102 -7.92 4.29 -11.52
N ILE A 103 -6.80 4.29 -10.79
CA ILE A 103 -6.42 3.26 -9.82
C ILE A 103 -6.44 3.89 -8.42
N GLY A 104 -7.25 3.33 -7.52
CA GLY A 104 -7.24 3.74 -6.12
C GLY A 104 -5.94 3.34 -5.42
N VAL A 105 -5.38 4.24 -4.61
CA VAL A 105 -4.19 3.98 -3.80
C VAL A 105 -4.46 4.42 -2.37
N GLU A 106 -4.10 3.57 -1.41
CA GLU A 106 -4.22 3.86 0.02
C GLU A 106 -2.88 3.57 0.73
N PHE A 107 -2.41 4.48 1.58
CA PHE A 107 -1.18 4.33 2.37
C PHE A 107 -1.47 4.47 3.85
N HIS A 108 -0.92 3.56 4.66
CA HIS A 108 -1.13 3.56 6.10
C HIS A 108 0.18 3.76 6.86
N TYR A 109 0.12 4.56 7.92
CA TYR A 109 1.18 4.64 8.92
C TYR A 109 0.60 4.95 10.29
N PRO A 110 1.23 4.50 11.39
CA PRO A 110 0.75 4.79 12.73
C PRO A 110 0.74 6.29 13.00
N ASP A 111 -0.34 6.79 13.62
CA ASP A 111 -0.42 8.18 14.07
C ASP A 111 0.60 8.40 15.18
N ALA A 112 1.65 9.18 14.88
CA ALA A 112 2.67 9.55 15.85
C ALA A 112 2.14 10.46 16.96
N SER A 113 0.89 10.94 16.85
CA SER A 113 0.23 11.67 17.93
C SER A 113 0.00 10.74 19.11
N PRO A 114 0.46 11.09 20.33
CA PRO A 114 0.13 10.30 21.51
C PRO A 114 -1.40 10.13 21.58
N PRO A 115 -1.90 8.94 21.98
CA PRO A 115 -3.33 8.75 22.15
C PRO A 115 -3.85 9.88 23.04
N ALA A 116 -4.91 10.55 22.59
CA ALA A 116 -5.52 11.61 23.38
C ALA A 116 -5.77 11.05 24.79
N PRO A 117 -5.37 11.76 25.86
CA PRO A 117 -5.56 11.26 27.21
C PRO A 117 -7.05 10.92 27.39
N GLU A 118 -7.34 9.68 27.78
CA GLU A 118 -8.70 9.28 28.07
C GLU A 118 -9.29 10.26 29.09
N PRO A 119 -10.49 10.84 28.84
CA PRO A 119 -11.12 11.76 29.77
C PRO A 119 -11.56 10.97 31.01
N GLY A 120 -10.63 10.71 31.94
CA GLY A 120 -10.92 9.88 33.11
C GLY A 120 -9.72 9.52 34.00
N ALA A 121 -8.47 9.66 33.56
CA ALA A 121 -7.32 9.37 34.41
C ALA A 121 -7.06 10.51 35.42
N ARG A 122 -7.97 10.65 36.40
CA ARG A 122 -7.70 11.38 37.64
C ARG A 122 -6.63 10.61 38.41
N SER A 123 -5.48 11.24 38.61
CA SER A 123 -4.50 10.82 39.62
C SER A 123 -5.19 10.74 40.98
N VAL A 124 -5.04 9.59 41.63
CA VAL A 124 -5.29 9.41 43.07
C VAL A 124 -3.95 9.52 43.78
#